data_AF-A0A558RAN5-F1
#
_entry.id   AF-A0A558RAN5-F1
#
_cell.length_a   1.000
_cell.length_b   1.000
_cell.length_c   1.000
_cell.angle_alpha   90.00
_cell.angle_beta   90.00
_cell.angle_gamma   90.00
#
_symmetry.space_group_name_H-M   'P 1'
#
loop_
_entity.id
_entity.type
_entity.pdbx_description
1 polymer ?
#
loop_
_entity_poly.entity_id
_entity_poly.type
_entity_poly.pdbx_seq_one_letter_code
_entity_poly.pdbx_strand_id
1 'polypeptide(L)' 'MSLSHFEHPFDVARHPSLEPEVKRAILASWASDAAAVPGQPALRRPPALKRPVPLDDVFAALRSLDR' A
#
# COMPACT_ATOMS: atom_id res chain seq x y z
N MET A 1 12.41 15.27 -1.19
CA MET A 1 11.01 14.83 -1.18
C MET A 1 10.86 13.76 -0.12
N SER A 2 10.36 14.13 1.06
CA SER A 2 10.03 13.13 2.08
C SER A 2 8.79 12.38 1.60
N LEU A 3 8.88 11.06 1.44
CA LEU A 3 7.73 10.17 1.27
C LEU A 3 6.94 10.21 2.58
N SER A 4 6.19 11.30 2.72
CA SER A 4 5.50 11.70 3.94
C SER A 4 4.57 10.55 4.32
N HIS A 5 4.86 9.93 5.47
CA HIS A 5 4.20 8.77 6.06
C HIS A 5 2.77 8.56 5.56
N PHE A 6 2.59 7.60 4.65
CA PHE A 6 1.27 7.11 4.32
C PHE A 6 0.70 6.40 5.55
N GLU A 7 -0.60 6.56 5.80
CA GLU A 7 -1.28 5.89 6.91
C GLU A 7 -2.20 4.78 6.40
N HIS A 8 -2.59 4.86 5.12
CA HIS A 8 -3.48 3.91 4.46
C HIS A 8 -3.09 3.67 2.98
N PRO A 9 -3.31 2.47 2.39
CA PRO A 9 -3.16 2.21 0.95
C PRO A 9 -3.86 3.21 0.02
N PHE A 10 -5.00 3.75 0.45
CA PHE A 10 -5.72 4.76 -0.33
C PHE A 10 -5.01 6.11 -0.38
N ASP A 11 -4.12 6.42 0.56
CA ASP A 11 -3.33 7.65 0.52
C ASP A 11 -2.34 7.61 -0.65
N VAL A 12 -1.76 6.44 -0.92
CA VAL A 12 -0.93 6.20 -2.11
C VAL A 12 -1.77 6.29 -3.38
N ALA A 13 -2.94 5.64 -3.40
CA ALA A 13 -3.81 5.63 -4.58
C ALA A 13 -4.29 7.05 -4.95
N ARG A 14 -4.63 7.87 -3.94
CA ARG A 14 -5.13 9.24 -4.10
C ARG A 14 -4.05 10.29 -4.19
N HIS A 15 -2.77 9.91 -4.05
CA HIS A 15 -1.68 10.89 -4.03
C HIS A 15 -1.63 11.66 -5.37
N PRO A 16 -1.74 13.00 -5.36
CA PRO A 16 -1.89 13.78 -6.60
C PRO A 16 -0.59 13.89 -7.41
N SER A 17 0.57 13.72 -6.77
CA SER A 17 1.88 13.89 -7.41
C SER A 17 2.59 12.57 -7.75
N LEU A 18 1.95 11.42 -7.52
CA LEU A 18 2.52 10.13 -7.91
C LEU A 18 1.98 9.74 -9.29
N GLU A 19 2.87 9.30 -10.16
CA GLU A 19 2.46 8.71 -11.43
C GLU A 19 1.70 7.40 -11.19
N PRO A 20 0.71 7.04 -12.02
CA PRO A 20 -0.09 5.83 -11.85
C PRO A 20 0.76 4.55 -11.70
N GLU A 21 1.85 4.44 -12.47
CA GLU A 21 2.78 3.32 -12.40
C GLU A 21 3.52 3.25 -11.07
N VAL A 22 3.93 4.41 -10.53
CA VAL A 22 4.58 4.50 -9.21
C VAL A 22 3.62 4.10 -8.10
N LYS A 23 2.35 4.54 -8.18
CA LYS A 23 1.31 4.13 -7.22
C LYS A 23 1.12 2.62 -7.23
N ARG A 24 1.04 2.00 -8.42
CA ARG A 24 0.92 0.55 -8.58
C ARG A 24 2.14 -0.18 -8.01
N ALA A 25 3.35 0.30 -8.31
CA ALA A 25 4.58 -0.32 -7.81
C ALA A 25 4.66 -0.32 -6.27
N ILE A 26 4.30 0.81 -5.64
CA ILE A 26 4.26 0.93 -4.17
C ILE A 26 3.24 -0.05 -3.59
N LEU A 27 2.01 -0.04 -4.10
CA LEU A 27 0.94 -0.90 -3.58
C LEU A 27 1.20 -2.39 -3.85
N ALA A 28 1.76 -2.75 -5.00
CA ALA A 28 2.17 -4.11 -5.31
C ALA A 28 3.27 -4.61 -4.36
N SER A 29 4.22 -3.74 -4.02
CA SER A 29 5.23 -4.03 -2.99
C SER A 29 4.59 -4.31 -1.63
N TRP A 30 3.50 -3.62 -1.28
CA TRP A 30 2.79 -3.83 -0.02
C TRP A 30 1.94 -5.10 -0.01
N ALA A 31 1.45 -5.55 -1.16
CA ALA A 31 0.68 -6.80 -1.28
C ALA A 31 1.58 -8.04 -1.14
N SER A 32 2.86 -7.91 -1.49
CA SER A 32 3.86 -8.98 -1.40
C SER A 32 4.00 -9.53 0.03
N ASP A 33 4.35 -10.81 0.12
CA ASP A 33 4.62 -11.48 1.41
C ASP A 33 5.83 -10.89 2.15
N ALA A 34 6.68 -10.13 1.46
CA ALA A 34 7.72 -9.34 2.10
C ALA A 34 7.17 -8.34 3.14
N ALA A 35 5.92 -7.91 2.98
CA ALA A 35 5.22 -7.07 3.94
C ALA A 35 4.29 -7.86 4.88
N ALA A 36 4.22 -9.19 4.81
CA ALA A 36 3.33 -9.98 5.66
C ALA A 36 3.73 -9.90 7.14
N VAL A 37 2.73 -9.80 8.01
CA VAL A 37 2.95 -9.88 9.45
C VAL A 37 3.07 -11.36 9.85
N PRO A 38 4.14 -11.78 10.56
CA PRO A 38 4.28 -13.15 11.02
C PRO A 38 3.07 -13.62 11.83
N GLY A 39 2.50 -14.76 11.44
CA GLY A 39 1.30 -15.33 12.07
C GLY A 39 -0.03 -14.66 11.72
N GLN A 40 -0.03 -13.61 10.90
CA GLN A 40 -1.25 -12.89 10.48
C GLN A 40 -1.23 -12.65 8.96
N PRO A 41 -1.53 -13.70 8.14
CA PRO A 41 -1.39 -13.63 6.68
C PRO A 41 -2.32 -12.62 6.01
N ALA A 42 -3.43 -12.24 6.66
CA ALA A 42 -4.36 -11.23 6.17
C ALA A 42 -3.86 -9.78 6.37
N LEU A 43 -2.76 -9.58 7.12
CA LEU A 43 -2.21 -8.25 7.40
C LEU A 43 -0.90 -8.02 6.66
N ARG A 44 -0.67 -6.75 6.32
CA ARG A 44 0.55 -6.24 5.72
C ARG A 44 1.09 -5.10 6.58
N ARG A 45 2.39 -5.08 6.84
CA ARG A 45 3.11 -4.02 7.54
C ARG A 45 4.27 -3.51 6.69
N PRO A 46 3.99 -2.71 5.65
CA PRO A 46 5.03 -2.09 4.86
C PRO A 46 5.85 -1.11 5.71
N PRO A 47 7.14 -0.88 5.39
CA PRO A 47 7.99 0.05 6.12
C PRO A 47 7.49 1.50 6.08
N ALA A 48 6.71 1.86 5.05
CA ALA A 48 6.13 3.18 4.89
C ALA A 48 4.91 3.45 5.79
N LEU A 49 4.29 2.40 6.36
CA LEU A 49 3.11 2.51 7.21
C LEU A 49 3.47 2.37 8.69
N LYS A 50 2.85 3.21 9.53
CA LYS A 50 3.03 3.13 10.99
C LYS A 50 2.34 1.91 11.61
N ARG A 51 1.30 1.39 10.95
CA ARG A 51 0.44 0.30 11.46
C ARG A 51 0.24 -0.77 10.39
N PRO A 52 0.05 -2.03 10.78
CA PRO A 52 -0.41 -3.05 9.85
C PRO A 52 -1.76 -2.67 9.25
N VAL A 53 -1.95 -2.98 7.98
CA VAL A 53 -3.18 -2.79 7.24
C VAL A 53 -3.67 -4.12 6.66
N PRO A 54 -4.98 -4.29 6.44
CA PRO A 54 -5.52 -5.44 5.74
C PRO A 54 -4.95 -5.56 4.31
N LEU A 55 -4.59 -6.78 3.91
CA LEU A 55 -4.21 -7.08 2.54
C LEU A 55 -5.35 -6.73 1.55
N ASP A 56 -6.60 -6.92 1.97
CA ASP A 56 -7.78 -6.56 1.18
C ASP A 56 -7.84 -5.07 0.85
N ASP A 57 -7.41 -4.20 1.77
CA ASP A 57 -7.35 -2.75 1.54
C ASP A 57 -6.27 -2.38 0.53
N VAL A 58 -5.13 -3.11 0.54
CA VAL A 58 -4.08 -2.94 -0.47
C VAL A 58 -4.60 -3.32 -1.85
N PHE A 59 -5.31 -4.45 -1.97
CA PHE A 59 -5.93 -4.85 -3.24
C PHE A 59 -7.06 -3.91 -3.66
N ALA A 60 -7.86 -3.40 -2.72
CA ALA A 60 -8.90 -2.42 -3.03
C ALA A 60 -8.30 -1.11 -3.55
N ALA A 61 -7.19 -0.65 -2.96
CA ALA A 61 -6.45 0.51 -3.45
C ALA A 61 -5.87 0.26 -4.85
N LEU A 62 -5.27 -0.91 -5.11
CA LEU A 62 -4.80 -1.29 -6.45
C LEU A 62 -5.92 -1.24 -7.48
N ARG A 63 -7.05 -1.91 -7.20
CA ARG A 63 -8.22 -1.91 -8.10
C ARG A 63 -8.76 -0.51 -8.37
N SER A 64 -8.63 0.42 -7.43
CA SER A 64 -9.06 1.80 -7.62
C SER A 64 -8.22 2.59 -8.62
N LEU A 65 -7.01 2.11 -8.95
CA LEU A 65 -6.11 2.73 -9.94
C LEU A 65 -6.34 2.23 -11.37
N ASP A 66 -6.97 1.06 -11.52
CA ASP A 66 -7.20 0.42 -12.82
C ASP A 66 -8.59 0.76 -13.41
N ARG A 67 -9.33 1.63 -12.74
CA ARG A 67 -10.63 2.15 -13.18
C ARG A 67 -10.48 3.54 -13.79
#